data_AF-A0A963JN81-F1
#
_entry.id   AF-A0A963JN81-F1
#
_cell.length_a   1.000
_cell.length_b   1.000
_cell.length_c   1.000
_cell.angle_alpha   90.00
_cell.angle_beta   90.00
_cell.angle_gamma   90.00
#
_symmetry.space_group_name_H-M   'P 1'
#
loop_
_entity.id
_entity.type
_entity.pdbx_description
1 polymer ?
#
loop_
_entity_poly.entity_id
_entity_poly.type
_entity_poly.pdbx_seq_one_letter_code
_entity_poly.pdbx_strand_id
1 'polypeptide(L)'
;MMKILLKFFFILLVLLDIGTVKSENTDQGGYPSYNYKDGTLILPRVDVSGQVGRYQDVEFQFDPQLNAWILNKHHSRAVMPQTNRVLGVLPQVIALNRSVPSTVLLHIEGEHTCSRIGQINQRRVGDLFEIQITEDPLHPTEICDQKTRIFRRVIQLDVFRLKAGEYQYSINHGEATGSFTLPFDTSSNFNECGGSPEDDDTPNACAIIF
;
A
#
# COMPACT_ATOMS: atom_id res chain seq x y z
N MET A 1 -20.21 37.60 57.34
CA MET A 1 -19.18 37.64 56.29
C MET A 1 -19.09 36.25 55.67
N MET A 2 -19.42 36.20 54.39
CA MET A 2 -19.66 35.01 53.55
C MET A 2 -18.33 34.30 53.24
N LYS A 3 -18.24 32.97 53.43
CA LYS A 3 -17.19 32.16 52.83
C LYS A 3 -17.80 31.10 51.92
N ILE A 4 -17.46 31.26 50.66
CA ILE A 4 -17.98 30.60 49.47
C ILE A 4 -17.53 29.13 49.46
N LEU A 5 -18.50 28.25 49.20
CA LEU A 5 -18.34 26.82 48.99
C LEU A 5 -17.75 26.60 47.59
N LEU A 6 -16.46 26.26 47.47
CA LEU A 6 -15.85 25.91 46.19
C LEU A 6 -15.76 24.38 46.09
N LYS A 7 -16.76 23.77 45.43
CA LYS A 7 -16.75 22.35 45.07
C LYS A 7 -15.79 22.15 43.89
N PHE A 8 -14.62 21.57 44.14
CA PHE A 8 -13.73 21.09 43.09
C PHE A 8 -14.25 19.76 42.54
N PHE A 9 -14.79 19.79 41.33
CA PHE A 9 -15.12 18.61 40.55
C PHE A 9 -13.84 18.15 39.84
N PHE A 10 -13.16 17.14 40.37
CA PHE A 10 -12.01 16.52 39.70
C PHE A 10 -12.54 15.60 38.60
N ILE A 11 -12.47 16.04 37.34
CA ILE A 11 -12.70 15.19 36.17
C ILE A 11 -11.42 14.39 35.94
N LEU A 12 -11.43 13.13 36.34
CA LEU A 12 -10.37 12.17 36.06
C LEU A 12 -10.47 11.76 34.58
N LEU A 13 -9.67 12.41 33.74
CA LEU A 13 -9.57 12.11 32.32
C LEU A 13 -8.70 10.85 32.16
N VAL A 14 -9.34 9.69 32.07
CA VAL A 14 -8.68 8.43 31.72
C VAL A 14 -8.30 8.52 30.23
N LEU A 15 -7.05 8.87 29.97
CA LEU A 15 -6.44 8.74 28.64
C LEU A 15 -6.29 7.25 28.34
N LEU A 16 -7.32 6.66 27.74
CA LEU A 16 -7.17 5.41 27.00
C LEU A 16 -6.15 5.67 25.90
N ASP A 17 -5.03 4.95 25.96
CA ASP A 17 -4.00 4.95 24.94
C ASP A 17 -4.59 4.25 23.70
N ILE A 18 -5.35 5.02 22.91
CA ILE A 18 -5.83 4.57 21.61
C ILE A 18 -4.58 4.54 20.75
N GLY A 19 -3.93 3.37 20.66
CA GLY A 19 -2.79 3.16 19.80
C GLY A 19 -3.08 3.77 18.43
N THR A 20 -2.36 4.81 18.08
CA THR A 20 -2.53 5.50 16.81
C THR A 20 -2.15 4.51 15.71
N VAL A 21 -3.13 3.85 15.11
CA VAL A 21 -2.94 3.12 13.87
C VAL A 21 -2.73 4.18 12.80
N LYS A 22 -1.46 4.40 12.42
CA LYS A 22 -1.17 5.17 11.22
C LYS A 22 -1.58 4.31 10.04
N SER A 23 -2.64 4.72 9.33
CA SER A 23 -2.79 4.35 7.93
C SER A 23 -1.59 4.96 7.21
N GLU A 24 -0.64 4.12 6.81
CA GLU A 24 0.50 4.56 6.02
C GLU A 24 -0.03 4.81 4.61
N ASN A 25 -0.57 6.02 4.40
CA ASN A 25 -0.62 6.59 3.07
C ASN A 25 0.85 6.71 2.63
N THR A 26 1.14 6.39 1.37
CA THR A 26 2.45 6.33 0.73
C THR A 26 3.15 7.70 0.65
N ASP A 27 3.35 8.37 1.78
CA ASP A 27 3.89 9.72 1.92
C ASP A 27 5.43 9.78 1.86
N GLN A 28 6.05 8.81 1.19
CA GLN A 28 7.39 8.96 0.61
C GLN A 28 7.36 8.51 -0.85
N GLY A 29 7.22 9.45 -1.78
CA GLY A 29 7.53 9.21 -3.20
C GLY A 29 6.72 8.10 -3.89
N GLY A 30 5.46 7.88 -3.52
CA GLY A 30 4.69 6.69 -3.91
C GLY A 30 4.12 6.65 -5.35
N TYR A 31 4.38 7.63 -6.20
CA TYR A 31 3.83 7.68 -7.57
C TYR A 31 4.91 7.85 -8.63
N PRO A 32 4.72 7.26 -9.83
CA PRO A 32 5.52 7.60 -10.99
C PRO A 32 5.58 9.11 -11.22
N SER A 33 6.77 9.64 -11.48
CA SER A 33 6.97 11.05 -11.79
C SER A 33 7.85 11.21 -13.02
N TYR A 34 7.52 12.18 -13.86
CA TYR A 34 8.27 12.48 -15.07
C TYR A 34 8.67 13.95 -15.09
N ASN A 35 9.95 14.22 -15.31
CA ASN A 35 10.47 15.56 -15.49
C ASN A 35 10.69 15.83 -16.99
N TYR A 36 9.86 16.70 -17.54
CA TYR A 36 9.91 17.08 -18.96
C TYR A 36 11.17 17.87 -19.35
N LYS A 37 11.89 18.46 -18.39
CA LYS A 37 13.05 19.32 -18.68
C LYS A 37 14.32 18.52 -18.95
N ASP A 38 14.55 17.48 -18.17
CA ASP A 38 15.70 16.59 -18.32
C ASP A 38 15.31 15.26 -18.99
N GLY A 39 14.03 14.92 -19.08
CA GLY A 39 13.56 13.66 -19.67
C GLY A 39 13.67 12.47 -18.72
N THR A 40 13.74 12.73 -17.41
CA THR A 40 13.89 11.69 -16.39
C THR A 40 12.53 11.17 -15.91
N LEU A 41 12.37 9.85 -15.89
CA LEU A 41 11.23 9.12 -15.34
C LEU A 41 11.65 8.41 -14.06
N ILE A 42 10.98 8.68 -12.96
CA ILE A 42 11.18 8.00 -11.68
C ILE A 42 9.97 7.12 -11.41
N LEU A 43 10.21 5.82 -11.26
CA LEU A 43 9.21 4.83 -10.89
C LEU A 43 9.48 4.35 -9.45
N PRO A 44 8.49 4.39 -8.55
CA PRO A 44 8.67 3.89 -7.17
C PRO A 44 9.07 2.41 -7.15
N ARG A 45 8.59 1.63 -8.14
CA ARG A 45 8.83 0.20 -8.24
C ARG A 45 8.77 -0.31 -9.68
N VAL A 46 9.61 -1.30 -9.97
CA VAL A 46 9.51 -2.14 -11.17
C VAL A 46 9.48 -3.60 -10.73
N ASP A 47 8.36 -4.29 -11.01
CA ASP A 47 8.23 -5.70 -10.67
C ASP A 47 8.74 -6.59 -11.80
N VAL A 48 9.55 -7.57 -11.42
CA VAL A 48 9.97 -8.68 -12.30
C VAL A 48 9.32 -9.96 -11.80
N SER A 49 9.05 -10.90 -12.70
CA SER A 49 8.46 -12.20 -12.33
C SER A 49 9.21 -12.87 -11.18
N GLY A 50 8.49 -13.24 -10.12
CA GLY A 50 9.04 -13.86 -8.92
C GLY A 50 9.86 -12.94 -8.00
N GLN A 51 9.89 -11.62 -8.25
CA GLN A 51 10.74 -10.67 -7.53
C GLN A 51 10.00 -9.35 -7.25
N VAL A 52 8.78 -9.45 -6.72
CA VAL A 52 7.94 -8.28 -6.39
C VAL A 52 8.70 -7.37 -5.42
N GLY A 53 8.71 -6.06 -5.70
CA GLY A 53 9.33 -5.08 -4.81
C GLY A 53 10.86 -5.13 -4.71
N ARG A 54 11.55 -5.93 -5.53
CA ARG A 54 13.03 -5.97 -5.54
C ARG A 54 13.65 -4.68 -6.05
N TYR A 55 13.11 -4.13 -7.14
CA TYR A 55 13.64 -2.91 -7.77
C TYR A 55 12.75 -1.74 -7.39
N GLN A 56 13.28 -0.86 -6.55
CA GLN A 56 12.62 0.33 -6.02
C GLN A 56 13.35 1.58 -6.47
N ASP A 57 12.67 2.72 -6.41
CA ASP A 57 13.21 4.05 -6.72
C ASP A 57 14.02 4.06 -8.03
N VAL A 58 13.39 3.54 -9.09
CA VAL A 58 14.02 3.29 -10.39
C VAL A 58 13.98 4.56 -11.22
N GLU A 59 15.14 4.97 -11.74
CA GLU A 59 15.30 6.15 -12.57
C GLU A 59 15.65 5.75 -14.00
N PHE A 60 14.83 6.20 -14.94
CA PHE A 60 15.07 6.07 -16.37
C PHE A 60 15.30 7.44 -17.00
N GLN A 61 16.16 7.48 -18.00
CA GLN A 61 16.40 8.65 -18.84
C GLN A 61 16.05 8.31 -20.28
N PHE A 62 15.21 9.11 -20.92
CA PHE A 62 14.95 8.92 -22.34
C PHE A 62 16.14 9.40 -23.17
N ASP A 63 16.65 8.53 -24.04
CA ASP A 63 17.66 8.83 -25.05
C ASP A 63 16.98 8.97 -26.42
N PRO A 64 16.92 10.19 -27.00
CA PRO A 64 16.26 10.42 -28.28
C PRO A 64 17.07 9.88 -29.48
N GLN A 65 18.37 9.64 -29.35
CA GLN A 65 19.18 9.07 -30.43
C GLN A 65 18.92 7.57 -30.59
N LEU A 66 18.80 6.87 -29.45
CA LEU A 66 18.46 5.46 -29.40
C LEU A 66 16.95 5.20 -29.47
N ASN A 67 16.14 6.26 -29.28
CA ASN A 67 14.68 6.17 -29.12
C ASN A 67 14.30 5.15 -28.04
N ALA A 68 14.98 5.22 -26.89
CA ALA A 68 14.89 4.22 -25.84
C ALA A 68 15.03 4.84 -24.44
N TRP A 69 14.49 4.15 -23.43
CA TRP A 69 14.72 4.48 -22.03
C TRP A 69 15.98 3.76 -21.53
N ILE A 70 16.90 4.52 -20.95
CA ILE A 70 18.12 4.02 -20.33
C ILE A 70 17.89 3.97 -18.81
N LEU A 71 18.19 2.82 -18.21
CA LEU A 71 18.18 2.68 -16.74
C LEU A 71 19.41 3.38 -16.16
N ASN A 72 19.19 4.47 -15.41
CA ASN A 72 20.25 5.21 -14.75
C ASN A 72 20.56 4.65 -13.36
N LYS A 73 19.50 4.43 -12.57
CA LYS A 73 19.62 4.10 -11.15
C LYS A 73 18.47 3.20 -10.70
N HIS A 74 18.75 2.34 -9.74
CA HIS A 74 17.73 1.62 -8.99
C HIS A 74 18.25 1.29 -7.58
N HIS A 75 17.33 1.11 -6.64
CA HIS A 75 17.61 0.45 -5.37
C HIS A 75 17.18 -1.01 -5.46
N SER A 76 18.15 -1.92 -5.38
CA SER A 76 17.87 -3.36 -5.30
C SER A 76 17.72 -3.73 -3.83
N ARG A 77 16.49 -4.03 -3.38
CA ARG A 77 16.24 -4.60 -2.05
C ARG A 77 16.42 -6.11 -2.10
N ALA A 78 17.17 -6.65 -1.14
CA ALA A 78 17.27 -8.09 -0.99
C ALA A 78 15.88 -8.64 -0.66
N VAL A 79 15.42 -9.57 -1.50
CA VAL A 79 14.21 -10.35 -1.22
C VAL A 79 14.48 -11.31 -0.05
N MET A 80 15.72 -11.78 0.10
CA MET A 80 16.19 -12.67 1.17
C MET A 80 17.72 -12.59 1.37
N PRO A 81 18.26 -12.93 2.57
CA PRO A 81 17.53 -13.23 3.80
C PRO A 81 17.11 -11.93 4.50
N GLN A 82 15.81 -11.82 4.72
CA GLN A 82 15.18 -10.77 5.48
C GLN A 82 15.19 -11.14 6.97
N THR A 83 15.36 -10.15 7.84
CA THR A 83 15.28 -10.32 9.31
C THR A 83 13.88 -10.08 9.85
N ASN A 84 13.00 -9.50 9.04
CA ASN A 84 11.60 -9.35 9.38
C ASN A 84 10.88 -10.69 9.22
N ARG A 85 9.95 -10.93 10.13
CA ARG A 85 9.08 -12.09 10.15
C ARG A 85 7.65 -11.66 10.39
N VAL A 86 6.71 -12.23 9.65
CA VAL A 86 5.28 -12.05 9.87
C VAL A 86 4.82 -12.98 10.98
N LEU A 87 4.22 -12.42 12.03
CA LEU A 87 3.69 -13.15 13.18
C LEU A 87 2.19 -13.42 13.04
N GLY A 88 1.45 -12.49 12.43
CA GLY A 88 0.02 -12.62 12.25
C GLY A 88 -0.53 -11.68 11.18
N VAL A 89 -1.58 -12.14 10.51
CA VAL A 89 -2.31 -11.38 9.49
C VAL A 89 -3.80 -11.52 9.74
N LEU A 90 -4.50 -10.40 9.85
CA LEU A 90 -5.95 -10.34 9.96
C LEU A 90 -6.53 -9.59 8.76
N PRO A 91 -7.18 -10.27 7.80
CA PRO A 91 -7.89 -9.62 6.72
C PRO A 91 -9.19 -8.99 7.25
N GLN A 92 -9.44 -7.74 6.86
CA GLN A 92 -10.66 -7.00 7.14
C GLN A 92 -11.26 -6.53 5.81
N VAL A 93 -12.45 -7.04 5.48
CA VAL A 93 -13.21 -6.61 4.31
C VAL A 93 -14.25 -5.59 4.76
N ILE A 94 -14.18 -4.39 4.18
CA ILE A 94 -15.14 -3.30 4.40
C ILE A 94 -15.98 -3.19 3.13
N ALA A 95 -17.20 -3.73 3.18
CA ALA A 95 -18.14 -3.69 2.08
C ALA A 95 -19.54 -3.40 2.64
N LEU A 96 -20.06 -2.20 2.36
CA LEU A 96 -21.37 -1.78 2.88
C LEU A 96 -22.52 -2.31 2.01
N ASN A 97 -22.41 -2.10 0.69
CA ASN A 97 -23.38 -2.52 -0.32
C ASN A 97 -22.75 -2.42 -1.73
N ARG A 98 -23.54 -2.72 -2.78
CA ARG A 98 -23.11 -2.70 -4.19
C ARG A 98 -22.84 -1.29 -4.75
N SER A 99 -23.27 -0.24 -4.07
CA SER A 99 -23.15 1.16 -4.52
C SER A 99 -21.92 1.88 -3.95
N VAL A 100 -21.23 1.27 -2.98
CA VAL A 100 -20.03 1.82 -2.34
C VAL A 100 -18.85 0.91 -2.64
N PRO A 101 -17.68 1.45 -3.08
CA PRO A 101 -16.50 0.64 -3.33
C PRO A 101 -16.08 -0.17 -2.09
N SER A 102 -15.90 -1.48 -2.26
CA SER A 102 -15.34 -2.32 -1.21
C SER A 102 -13.86 -1.99 -1.00
N THR A 103 -13.41 -2.07 0.26
CA THR A 103 -12.00 -1.93 0.63
C THR A 103 -11.56 -3.18 1.38
N VAL A 104 -10.33 -3.63 1.14
CA VAL A 104 -9.73 -4.74 1.90
C VAL A 104 -8.47 -4.24 2.59
N LEU A 105 -8.42 -4.42 3.91
CA LEU A 105 -7.30 -4.04 4.75
C LEU A 105 -6.68 -5.30 5.36
N LEU A 106 -5.38 -5.48 5.20
CA LEU A 106 -4.64 -6.52 5.92
C LEU A 106 -3.94 -5.88 7.13
N HIS A 107 -4.37 -6.26 8.33
CA HIS A 107 -3.67 -5.91 9.56
C HIS A 107 -2.56 -6.92 9.80
N ILE A 108 -1.31 -6.46 9.72
CA ILE A 108 -0.13 -7.30 9.85
C ILE A 108 0.57 -6.95 11.16
N GLU A 109 0.86 -7.98 11.95
CA GLU A 109 1.81 -7.93 13.04
C GLU A 109 3.02 -8.77 12.66
N GLY A 110 4.21 -8.24 12.89
CA GLY A 110 5.45 -8.93 12.65
C GLY A 110 6.55 -8.46 13.57
N GLU A 111 7.72 -9.06 13.42
CA GLU A 111 8.92 -8.71 14.16
C GLU A 111 10.10 -8.47 13.22
N HIS A 112 11.09 -7.70 13.65
CA HIS A 112 12.32 -7.47 12.90
C HIS A 112 13.49 -7.18 13.85
N THR A 113 14.72 -7.37 13.38
CA THR A 113 15.95 -7.19 14.18
C THR A 113 17.05 -6.55 13.34
N CYS A 114 17.73 -5.53 13.86
CA CYS A 114 18.81 -4.83 13.15
C CYS A 114 18.42 -4.23 11.78
N SER A 115 17.16 -3.84 11.60
CA SER A 115 16.63 -3.26 10.37
C SER A 115 15.58 -2.20 10.69
N ARG A 116 15.11 -1.50 9.66
CA ARG A 116 13.85 -0.77 9.67
C ARG A 116 12.90 -1.43 8.68
N ILE A 117 11.60 -1.39 8.94
CA ILE A 117 10.60 -1.78 7.95
C ILE A 117 10.64 -0.75 6.82
N GLY A 118 10.94 -1.21 5.62
CA GLY A 118 11.01 -0.42 4.40
C GLY A 118 9.67 -0.39 3.66
N GLN A 119 9.73 -0.30 2.34
CA GLN A 119 8.54 -0.21 1.48
C GLN A 119 7.72 -1.51 1.49
N ILE A 120 6.40 -1.33 1.44
CA ILE A 120 5.43 -2.40 1.25
C ILE A 120 4.98 -2.39 -0.20
N ASN A 121 5.26 -3.47 -0.90
CA ASN A 121 4.95 -3.61 -2.31
C ASN A 121 3.86 -4.66 -2.50
N GLN A 122 2.94 -4.43 -3.42
CA GLN A 122 1.88 -5.38 -3.77
C GLN A 122 1.75 -5.52 -5.28
N ARG A 123 1.58 -6.76 -5.75
CA ARG A 123 1.26 -7.10 -7.13
C ARG A 123 0.12 -8.10 -7.13
N ARG A 124 -0.79 -8.01 -8.12
CA ARG A 124 -1.83 -9.00 -8.31
C ARG A 124 -1.52 -9.90 -9.50
N VAL A 125 -1.62 -11.21 -9.31
CA VAL A 125 -1.50 -12.25 -10.35
C VAL A 125 -2.75 -13.12 -10.30
N GLY A 126 -3.71 -12.85 -11.19
CA GLY A 126 -5.03 -13.48 -11.12
C GLY A 126 -5.74 -13.10 -9.82
N ASP A 127 -6.08 -14.10 -9.00
CA ASP A 127 -6.75 -13.91 -7.71
C ASP A 127 -5.77 -13.87 -6.52
N LEU A 128 -4.46 -13.91 -6.77
CA LEU A 128 -3.42 -13.82 -5.76
C LEU A 128 -2.83 -12.41 -5.66
N PHE A 129 -2.84 -11.87 -4.44
CA PHE A 129 -2.09 -10.68 -4.05
C PHE A 129 -0.73 -11.10 -3.48
N GLU A 130 0.33 -10.83 -4.21
CA GLU A 130 1.71 -10.99 -3.76
C GLU A 130 2.16 -9.70 -3.08
N ILE A 131 2.56 -9.82 -1.81
CA ILE A 131 2.93 -8.69 -0.97
C ILE A 131 4.37 -8.90 -0.50
N GLN A 132 5.19 -7.87 -0.64
CA GLN A 132 6.56 -7.87 -0.17
C GLN A 132 6.77 -6.72 0.80
N ILE A 133 7.06 -7.05 2.06
CA ILE A 133 7.48 -6.08 3.07
C ILE A 133 9.00 -6.07 3.05
N THR A 134 9.60 -4.99 2.56
CA THR A 134 11.07 -4.89 2.49
C THR A 134 11.66 -4.35 3.78
N GLU A 135 12.97 -4.51 3.93
CA GLU A 135 13.72 -3.93 5.03
C GLU A 135 14.72 -2.89 4.52
N ASP A 136 14.82 -1.80 5.27
CA ASP A 136 15.87 -0.82 5.09
C ASP A 136 17.02 -1.11 6.07
N PRO A 137 18.28 -1.06 5.58
CA PRO A 137 19.42 -1.18 6.45
C PRO A 137 19.43 0.00 7.43
N LEU A 138 19.93 -0.26 8.64
CA LEU A 138 20.22 0.81 9.60
C LEU A 138 21.25 1.78 9.02
N HIS A 139 21.15 3.05 9.39
CA HIS A 139 22.20 4.01 9.06
C HIS A 139 23.52 3.59 9.72
N PRO A 140 24.68 3.90 9.13
CA PRO A 140 25.98 3.53 9.70
C PRO A 140 26.24 4.03 11.13
N THR A 141 25.52 5.07 11.55
CA THR A 141 25.61 5.67 12.88
C THR A 141 24.69 5.01 13.92
N GLU A 142 23.79 4.13 13.50
CA GLU A 142 22.88 3.41 14.39
C GLU A 142 23.53 2.11 14.88
N ILE A 143 23.53 1.92 16.19
CA ILE A 143 24.04 0.69 16.82
C ILE A 143 22.90 -0.33 16.87
N CYS A 144 23.10 -1.52 16.30
CA CYS A 144 22.15 -2.60 16.51
C CYS A 144 22.32 -3.21 17.92
N ASP A 145 21.24 -3.24 18.70
CA ASP A 145 21.17 -3.83 20.04
C ASP A 145 20.71 -5.30 20.06
N GLN A 146 20.66 -5.98 18.90
CA GLN A 146 20.16 -7.35 18.72
C GLN A 146 18.75 -7.61 19.29
N LYS A 147 18.01 -6.54 19.62
CA LYS A 147 16.68 -6.64 20.21
C LYS A 147 15.64 -6.77 19.10
N THR A 148 14.82 -7.81 19.20
CA THR A 148 13.64 -7.99 18.37
C THR A 148 12.61 -6.90 18.66
N ARG A 149 12.09 -6.27 17.60
CA ARG A 149 11.08 -5.21 17.67
C ARG A 149 9.83 -5.65 16.93
N ILE A 150 8.66 -5.37 17.50
CA ILE A 150 7.38 -5.63 16.87
C ILE A 150 7.02 -4.47 15.94
N PHE A 151 6.57 -4.79 14.73
CA PHE A 151 5.94 -3.83 13.83
C PHE A 151 4.48 -4.18 13.60
N ARG A 152 3.68 -3.14 13.37
CA ARG A 152 2.27 -3.26 12.94
C ARG A 152 2.06 -2.41 11.70
N ARG A 153 1.34 -2.95 10.72
CA ARG A 153 1.01 -2.28 9.46
C ARG A 153 -0.40 -2.62 9.03
N VAL A 154 -1.06 -1.65 8.38
CA VAL A 154 -2.33 -1.85 7.70
C VAL A 154 -2.08 -1.67 6.21
N ILE A 155 -2.23 -2.74 5.44
CA ILE A 155 -2.04 -2.71 3.98
C ILE A 155 -3.42 -2.67 3.33
N GLN A 156 -3.71 -1.61 2.58
CA GLN A 156 -4.89 -1.56 1.72
C GLN A 156 -4.59 -2.27 0.40
N LEU A 157 -5.35 -3.32 0.10
CA LEU A 157 -5.23 -4.04 -1.17
C LEU A 157 -5.93 -3.28 -2.30
N ASP A 158 -5.29 -3.25 -3.48
CA ASP A 158 -5.91 -2.71 -4.69
C ASP A 158 -6.93 -3.70 -5.25
N VAL A 159 -8.15 -3.61 -4.72
CA VAL A 159 -9.27 -4.47 -5.11
C VAL A 159 -10.16 -3.80 -6.16
N PHE A 160 -9.75 -2.72 -6.82
CA PHE A 160 -10.58 -2.04 -7.81
C PHE A 160 -10.86 -2.94 -9.04
N ARG A 161 -12.10 -2.87 -9.58
CA ARG A 161 -12.58 -3.66 -10.74
C ARG A 161 -12.46 -5.18 -10.60
N LEU A 162 -12.47 -5.69 -9.38
CA LEU A 162 -12.57 -7.13 -9.09
C LEU A 162 -14.01 -7.58 -9.00
N LYS A 163 -14.24 -8.86 -9.27
CA LYS A 163 -15.54 -9.51 -9.11
C LYS A 163 -15.72 -9.98 -7.68
N ALA A 164 -16.97 -10.17 -7.27
CA ALA A 164 -17.27 -10.90 -6.05
C ALA A 164 -16.65 -12.31 -6.14
N GLY A 165 -16.01 -12.77 -5.07
CA GLY A 165 -15.30 -14.05 -5.08
C GLY A 165 -14.25 -14.18 -3.99
N GLU A 166 -13.59 -15.33 -3.99
CA GLU A 166 -12.47 -15.66 -3.10
C GLU A 166 -11.15 -15.19 -3.71
N TYR A 167 -10.37 -14.47 -2.92
CA TYR A 167 -9.04 -13.98 -3.27
C TYR A 167 -8.02 -14.46 -2.25
N GLN A 168 -6.77 -14.58 -2.68
CA GLN A 168 -5.67 -15.05 -1.85
C GLN A 168 -4.64 -13.95 -1.65
N TYR A 169 -3.90 -14.00 -0.55
CA TYR A 169 -2.71 -13.20 -0.36
C TYR A 169 -1.52 -14.08 0.04
N SER A 170 -0.33 -13.62 -0.33
CA SER A 170 0.96 -14.21 0.03
C SER A 170 1.92 -13.09 0.38
N ILE A 171 2.43 -13.08 1.61
CA ILE A 171 3.38 -12.09 2.11
C ILE A 171 4.77 -12.72 2.17
N ASN A 172 5.78 -11.96 1.75
CA ASN A 172 7.20 -12.33 1.80
C ASN A 172 7.45 -13.72 1.19
N HIS A 173 6.99 -13.94 -0.05
CA HIS A 173 7.17 -15.21 -0.77
C HIS A 173 6.57 -16.44 -0.07
N GLY A 174 5.40 -16.28 0.56
CA GLY A 174 4.65 -17.38 1.16
C GLY A 174 4.96 -17.62 2.63
N GLU A 175 5.72 -16.73 3.26
CA GLU A 175 5.96 -16.75 4.71
C GLU A 175 4.63 -16.70 5.49
N ALA A 176 3.70 -15.87 5.02
CA ALA A 176 2.32 -15.84 5.51
C ALA A 176 1.35 -15.83 4.33
N THR A 177 0.35 -16.68 4.38
CA THR A 177 -0.68 -16.80 3.34
C THR A 177 -2.07 -16.81 3.95
N GLY A 178 -3.08 -16.51 3.14
CA GLY A 178 -4.47 -16.59 3.55
C GLY A 178 -5.40 -16.16 2.42
N SER A 179 -6.68 -16.03 2.75
CA SER A 179 -7.72 -15.63 1.79
C SER A 179 -8.69 -14.62 2.39
N PHE A 180 -9.43 -13.96 1.50
CA PHE A 180 -10.56 -13.11 1.85
C PHE A 180 -11.63 -13.19 0.76
N THR A 181 -12.87 -12.98 1.14
CA THR A 181 -14.02 -12.98 0.23
C THR A 181 -14.47 -11.55 -0.06
N LEU A 182 -14.54 -11.18 -1.34
CA LEU A 182 -15.26 -9.98 -1.76
C LEU A 182 -16.75 -10.31 -1.93
N PRO A 183 -17.66 -9.69 -1.15
CA PRO A 183 -19.09 -10.01 -1.22
C PRO A 183 -19.79 -9.40 -2.44
N PHE A 184 -19.21 -8.35 -3.03
CA PHE A 184 -19.75 -7.64 -4.18
C PHE A 184 -18.62 -7.28 -5.15
N ASP A 185 -18.97 -7.13 -6.42
CA ASP A 185 -18.09 -6.55 -7.44
C ASP A 185 -17.63 -5.16 -7.00
N THR A 186 -16.34 -4.88 -7.16
CA THR A 186 -15.75 -3.57 -6.85
C THR A 186 -15.61 -2.69 -8.08
N SER A 187 -15.97 -3.20 -9.26
CA SER A 187 -16.34 -2.36 -10.39
C SER A 187 -17.67 -1.70 -10.05
N SER A 188 -17.63 -0.44 -9.62
CA SER A 188 -18.83 0.40 -9.73
C SER A 188 -19.22 0.46 -11.21
N ASN A 189 -20.51 0.66 -11.48
CA ASN A 189 -21.05 0.96 -12.81
C ASN A 189 -20.57 2.36 -13.28
N PHE A 190 -19.26 2.61 -13.27
CA PHE A 190 -18.68 3.61 -14.15
C PHE A 190 -18.87 3.04 -15.54
N ASN A 191 -20.00 3.38 -16.17
CA ASN A 191 -20.07 3.38 -17.62
C ASN A 191 -18.80 4.09 -18.09
N GLU A 192 -17.97 3.40 -18.84
CA GLU A 192 -16.71 3.93 -19.33
C GLU A 192 -17.02 5.17 -20.17
N CYS A 193 -16.93 6.34 -19.54
CA CYS A 193 -16.91 7.62 -20.24
C CYS A 193 -15.51 7.78 -20.82
N GLY A 194 -15.20 6.94 -21.80
CA GLY A 194 -13.90 6.86 -22.47
C GLY A 194 -14.10 6.73 -23.96
N GLY A 195 -14.85 7.65 -24.56
CA GLY A 195 -14.82 7.87 -26.00
C GLY A 195 -13.61 8.74 -26.33
N SER A 196 -12.80 8.33 -27.31
CA SER A 196 -11.86 9.22 -27.98
C SER A 196 -12.66 10.42 -28.54
N PRO A 197 -12.15 11.67 -28.52
CA PRO A 197 -12.81 12.81 -29.12
C PRO A 197 -13.07 12.69 -30.64
N GLU A 198 -12.64 11.61 -31.28
CA GLU A 198 -12.66 11.45 -32.74
C GLU A 198 -13.90 10.70 -33.29
N ASP A 199 -14.77 10.17 -32.43
CA ASP A 199 -16.04 9.53 -32.86
C ASP A 199 -17.27 10.35 -32.39
N ASP A 200 -17.37 11.58 -32.90
CA ASP A 200 -18.45 12.55 -32.63
C ASP A 200 -19.72 12.25 -33.46
N ASP A 201 -20.42 11.16 -33.13
CA ASP A 201 -21.84 10.99 -33.52
C ASP A 201 -22.64 9.96 -32.68
N THR A 202 -22.07 9.41 -31.60
CA THR A 202 -22.86 8.62 -30.65
C THR A 202 -23.31 9.50 -29.49
N PRO A 203 -24.62 9.61 -29.20
CA PRO A 203 -25.08 10.37 -28.04
C PRO A 203 -24.48 9.73 -26.79
N ASN A 204 -23.66 10.51 -26.09
CA ASN A 204 -23.09 10.19 -24.78
C ASN A 204 -24.20 9.70 -23.85
N ALA A 205 -24.38 8.39 -23.76
CA ALA A 205 -25.41 7.75 -22.94
C ALA A 205 -24.98 7.75 -21.47
N CYS A 206 -24.74 8.94 -20.93
CA CYS A 206 -24.64 9.19 -19.49
C CYS A 206 -26.05 9.46 -18.95
N ALA A 207 -26.89 8.41 -18.89
CA ALA A 207 -28.09 8.50 -18.07
C ALA A 207 -27.67 8.30 -16.61
N ILE A 208 -27.50 9.40 -15.88
CA ILE A 208 -27.47 9.38 -14.42
C ILE A 208 -28.88 8.99 -13.96
N ILE A 209 -29.06 7.76 -13.51
CA ILE A 209 -30.29 7.33 -12.85
C ILE A 209 -30.06 7.54 -11.35
N PHE A 210 -30.73 8.56 -10.79
CA PHE A 210 -30.85 8.79 -9.35
C PHE A 210 -31.86 7.82 -8.73
#